data_AF-B7PB88-F1
#
_entry.id   AF-B7PB88-F1
#
_cell.length_a   1.000
_cell.length_b   1.000
_cell.length_c   1.000
_cell.angle_alpha   90.00
_cell.angle_beta   90.00
_cell.angle_gamma   90.00
#
_symmetry.space_group_name_H-M   'P 1'
#
loop_
_entity.id
_entity.type
_entity.pdbx_description
1 polymer ?
#
loop_
_entity_poly.entity_id
_entity_poly.type
_entity_poly.pdbx_seq_one_letter_code
_entity_poly.pdbx_strand_id
1 'polypeptide(L)'
;VSAMDILCNGAGSYCIPHPVDIQRKLFLAFDQSHIIKNVRSQFLARELGSNTEISSGHIKKLYKMQAGSTVKPVRFLTRKHIYPTNIEKMNVRSAVQIFSPPVTAALSFMKDQ
;
A
#
# COMPACT_ATOMS: atom_id res chain seq x y z
N VAL A 1 -22.91 10.33 2.08
CA VAL A 1 -23.18 8.89 2.28
C VAL A 1 -22.47 8.13 1.18
N SER A 2 -21.58 7.18 1.50
CA SER A 2 -20.89 6.39 0.48
C SER A 2 -21.88 5.46 -0.22
N ALA A 3 -21.74 5.24 -1.53
CA ALA A 3 -22.58 4.27 -2.25
C ALA A 3 -22.50 2.87 -1.62
N MET A 4 -21.34 2.50 -1.08
CA MET A 4 -21.19 1.24 -0.35
C MET A 4 -21.98 1.22 0.97
N ASP A 5 -22.11 2.33 1.69
CA ASP A 5 -22.90 2.36 2.94
C ASP A 5 -24.38 2.11 2.64
N ILE A 6 -24.87 2.66 1.52
CA ILE A 6 -26.23 2.47 1.03
C ILE A 6 -26.45 1.01 0.62
N LEU A 7 -25.54 0.46 -0.19
CA LEU A 7 -25.65 -0.92 -0.68
C LEU A 7 -25.52 -1.94 0.46
N CYS A 8 -24.68 -1.66 1.45
CA CYS A 8 -24.39 -2.55 2.57
C CYS A 8 -25.28 -2.31 3.79
N ASN A 9 -26.25 -1.40 3.72
CA ASN A 9 -27.14 -1.05 4.84
C ASN A 9 -26.35 -0.69 6.14
N GLY A 10 -25.20 -0.06 5.99
CA GLY A 10 -24.28 0.28 7.08
C GLY A 10 -23.46 -0.89 7.66
N ALA A 11 -23.73 -2.14 7.29
CA ALA A 11 -22.97 -3.31 7.73
C ALA A 11 -22.00 -3.73 6.61
N GLY A 12 -20.69 -3.55 6.78
CA GLY A 12 -19.68 -3.87 5.77
C GLY A 12 -19.79 -5.31 5.22
N SER A 13 -20.58 -5.51 4.17
CA SER A 13 -20.79 -6.76 3.49
C SER A 13 -20.03 -6.77 2.17
N TYR A 14 -19.56 -7.94 1.74
CA TYR A 14 -18.92 -8.14 0.44
C TYR A 14 -19.91 -8.62 -0.63
N CYS A 15 -21.16 -8.91 -0.25
CA CYS A 15 -22.19 -9.34 -1.18
C CYS A 15 -23.58 -8.87 -0.76
N ILE A 16 -24.43 -8.62 -1.76
CA ILE A 16 -25.82 -8.22 -1.59
C ILE A 16 -26.71 -9.05 -2.54
N PRO A 17 -27.99 -9.30 -2.20
CA PRO A 17 -28.91 -9.90 -3.15
C PRO A 17 -29.19 -8.94 -4.32
N HIS A 18 -29.39 -9.47 -5.52
CA HIS A 18 -29.84 -8.66 -6.65
C HIS A 18 -31.26 -8.14 -6.37
N PRO A 19 -31.56 -6.84 -6.65
CA PRO A 19 -32.82 -6.21 -6.25
C PRO A 19 -34.08 -6.83 -6.88
N VAL A 20 -33.93 -7.60 -7.96
CA VAL A 20 -35.03 -8.26 -8.68
C VAL A 20 -35.03 -9.79 -8.51
N ASP A 21 -33.87 -10.39 -8.24
CA ASP A 21 -33.71 -11.84 -8.15
C ASP A 21 -32.84 -12.20 -6.94
N ILE A 22 -33.49 -12.59 -5.86
CA ILE A 22 -32.83 -12.83 -4.57
C ILE A 22 -31.86 -14.03 -4.65
N GLN A 23 -32.03 -14.94 -5.60
CA GLN A 23 -31.12 -16.07 -5.80
C GLN A 23 -29.79 -15.63 -6.41
N ARG A 24 -29.76 -14.50 -7.13
CA ARG A 24 -28.55 -13.95 -7.73
C ARG A 24 -27.83 -13.02 -6.75
N LYS A 25 -26.61 -13.37 -6.37
CA LYS A 25 -25.74 -12.53 -5.53
C LYS A 25 -24.95 -11.54 -6.37
N LEU A 26 -24.87 -10.29 -5.90
CA LEU A 26 -23.98 -9.26 -6.41
C LEU A 26 -22.79 -9.13 -5.46
N PHE A 27 -21.59 -9.32 -5.98
CA PHE A 27 -20.36 -9.17 -5.22
C PHE A 27 -19.84 -7.74 -5.33
N LEU A 28 -19.55 -7.15 -4.18
CA LEU A 28 -19.03 -5.80 -4.08
C LEU A 28 -17.52 -5.85 -4.14
N ALA A 29 -16.94 -5.10 -5.08
CA ALA A 29 -15.50 -4.99 -5.25
C ALA A 29 -15.05 -3.55 -4.97
N PHE A 30 -13.93 -3.43 -4.27
CA PHE A 30 -13.23 -2.16 -4.11
C PHE A 30 -12.11 -2.08 -5.12
N ASP A 31 -11.81 -0.89 -5.61
CA ASP A 31 -10.67 -0.69 -6.50
C ASP A 31 -9.36 -0.96 -5.73
N GLN A 32 -8.74 -2.10 -6.05
CA GLN A 32 -7.48 -2.56 -5.50
C GLN A 32 -6.36 -1.51 -5.65
N SER A 33 -6.34 -0.78 -6.76
CA SER A 33 -5.34 0.24 -7.04
C SER A 33 -5.44 1.41 -6.05
N HIS A 34 -6.66 1.79 -5.67
CA HIS A 34 -6.88 2.82 -4.66
C HIS A 34 -6.53 2.31 -3.25
N ILE A 35 -6.86 1.05 -2.94
CA ILE A 35 -6.48 0.43 -1.66
C ILE A 35 -4.96 0.49 -1.48
N ILE A 36 -4.17 0.01 -2.46
CA ILE A 36 -2.70 -0.03 -2.32
C ILE A 36 -2.09 1.39 -2.26
N LYS A 37 -2.64 2.35 -3.00
CA LYS A 37 -2.22 3.76 -2.92
C LYS A 37 -2.50 4.35 -1.53
N ASN A 38 -3.63 4.01 -0.92
CA ASN A 38 -4.00 4.47 0.41
C ASN A 38 -3.11 3.84 1.48
N VAL A 39 -2.90 2.53 1.42
CA VAL A 39 -1.97 1.81 2.32
C VAL A 39 -0.58 2.42 2.25
N ARG A 40 -0.02 2.62 1.04
CA ARG A 40 1.27 3.32 0.86
C ARG A 40 1.26 4.70 1.51
N SER A 41 0.23 5.49 1.28
CA SER A 41 0.16 6.86 1.79
C SER A 41 0.12 6.89 3.32
N GLN A 42 -0.63 5.99 3.96
CA GLN A 42 -0.66 5.87 5.42
C GLN A 42 0.68 5.39 5.97
N PHE A 43 1.26 4.34 5.38
CA PHE A 43 2.56 3.80 5.76
C PHE A 43 3.69 4.84 5.71
N LEU A 44 3.68 5.74 4.74
CA LEU A 44 4.70 6.80 4.62
C LEU A 44 4.48 7.97 5.59
N ALA A 45 3.23 8.26 5.94
CA ALA A 45 2.83 9.42 6.74
C ALA A 45 2.88 9.17 8.25
N ARG A 46 2.66 7.94 8.70
CA ARG A 46 2.62 7.57 10.11
C ARG A 46 3.13 6.15 10.33
N GLU A 47 3.42 5.84 11.58
CA GLU A 47 3.62 4.47 12.03
C GLU A 47 2.29 3.73 12.15
N LEU A 48 2.30 2.44 11.80
CA LEU A 48 1.13 1.58 11.83
C LEU A 48 1.31 0.53 12.95
N GLY A 49 0.21 0.13 13.59
CA GLY A 49 0.21 -0.89 14.65
C GLY A 49 0.21 -0.30 16.07
N SER A 50 -0.23 -1.10 17.04
CA SER A 50 -0.33 -0.68 18.45
C SER A 50 0.88 -1.15 19.27
N ASN A 51 1.18 -2.46 19.29
CA ASN A 51 2.27 -3.03 20.10
C ASN A 51 3.57 -3.27 19.33
N THR A 52 3.50 -3.44 18.01
CA THR A 52 4.66 -3.58 17.14
C THR A 52 4.56 -2.52 16.07
N GLU A 53 5.47 -1.57 16.13
CA GLU A 53 5.44 -0.39 15.30
C GLU A 53 5.97 -0.71 13.90
N ILE A 54 5.12 -0.58 12.89
CA ILE A 54 5.47 -0.72 11.49
C ILE A 54 5.78 0.67 10.94
N SER A 55 7.08 0.97 10.85
CA SER A 55 7.55 2.28 10.40
C SER A 55 8.11 2.25 8.98
N SER A 56 7.83 3.31 8.20
CA SER A 56 8.52 3.58 6.94
C SER A 56 9.98 4.06 7.13
N GLY A 57 10.45 4.18 8.37
CA GLY A 57 11.84 4.50 8.69
C GLY A 57 12.84 3.54 8.05
N HIS A 58 12.53 2.24 8.01
CA HIS A 58 13.44 1.22 7.45
C HIS A 58 13.67 1.41 5.96
N ILE A 59 12.61 1.66 5.19
CA ILE A 59 12.74 1.89 3.73
C ILE A 59 13.40 3.24 3.43
N LYS A 60 13.18 4.26 4.28
CA LYS A 60 13.91 5.55 4.22
C LYS A 60 15.41 5.35 4.45
N LYS A 61 15.79 4.49 5.41
CA LYS A 61 17.19 4.13 5.68
C LYS A 61 17.82 3.38 4.50
N LEU A 62 17.11 2.38 3.95
CA LEU A 62 17.53 1.67 2.74
C LEU A 62 17.78 2.64 1.57
N TYR A 63 16.86 3.58 1.34
CA TYR A 63 17.01 4.60 0.29
C TYR A 63 18.25 5.50 0.49
N LYS A 64 18.55 5.90 1.73
CA LYS A 64 19.75 6.70 2.04
C LYS A 64 21.02 5.88 1.85
N MET A 65 21.04 4.64 2.31
CA MET A 65 22.20 3.75 2.20
C MET A 65 22.58 3.48 0.74
N GLN A 66 21.60 3.19 -0.12
CA GLN A 66 21.85 2.95 -1.54
C GLN A 66 22.25 4.20 -2.33
N ALA A 67 22.10 5.41 -1.77
CA ALA A 67 22.46 6.66 -2.45
C ALA A 67 23.98 6.81 -2.59
N GLY A 68 24.75 6.30 -1.62
CA GLY A 68 26.22 6.31 -1.63
C GLY A 68 26.86 5.01 -2.14
N SER A 69 26.07 4.00 -2.51
CA SER A 69 26.60 2.70 -2.95
C SER A 69 26.72 2.60 -4.47
N THR A 70 27.84 2.03 -4.94
CA THR A 70 28.05 1.68 -6.35
C THR A 70 27.04 0.64 -6.82
N VAL A 71 26.66 -0.31 -5.95
CA VAL A 71 25.67 -1.36 -6.24
C VAL A 71 24.42 -1.13 -5.41
N LYS A 72 23.29 -0.93 -6.08
CA LYS A 72 22.00 -0.66 -5.43
C LYS A 72 21.20 -1.96 -5.27
N PRO A 73 20.89 -2.40 -4.04
CA PRO A 73 20.08 -3.59 -3.80
C PRO A 73 18.68 -3.48 -4.44
N VAL A 74 18.09 -2.27 -4.44
CA VAL A 74 16.77 -2.01 -5.02
C VAL A 74 16.84 -0.87 -6.03
N ARG A 75 17.19 -1.21 -7.29
CA ARG A 75 17.45 -0.21 -8.36
C ARG A 75 16.29 0.74 -8.66
N PHE A 76 15.04 0.30 -8.48
CA PHE A 76 13.86 1.12 -8.78
C PHE A 76 13.44 2.01 -7.61
N LEU A 77 14.02 1.82 -6.41
CA LEU A 77 13.68 2.62 -5.25
C LEU A 77 14.29 4.01 -5.40
N THR A 78 13.44 5.01 -5.62
CA THR A 78 13.85 6.40 -5.86
C THR A 78 13.10 7.36 -4.94
N ARG A 79 13.48 8.64 -4.95
CA ARG A 79 12.83 9.68 -4.12
C ARG A 79 11.30 9.66 -4.23
N LYS A 80 10.73 9.44 -5.41
CA LYS A 80 9.28 9.41 -5.64
C LYS A 80 8.56 8.28 -4.91
N HIS A 81 9.27 7.23 -4.49
CA HIS A 81 8.70 6.14 -3.70
C HIS A 81 8.60 6.54 -2.22
N ILE A 82 9.59 7.27 -1.73
CA ILE A 82 9.70 7.61 -0.30
C ILE A 82 9.03 8.94 0.03
N TYR A 83 9.14 9.91 -0.88
CA TYR A 83 8.65 11.28 -0.74
C TYR A 83 7.83 11.69 -1.98
N PRO A 84 6.67 11.03 -2.24
CA PRO A 84 5.85 11.32 -3.40
C PRO A 84 5.16 12.69 -3.29
N THR A 85 5.22 13.47 -4.38
CA THR A 85 4.34 14.63 -4.61
C THR A 85 2.89 14.20 -4.84
N ASN A 86 1.95 15.15 -4.87
CA ASN A 86 0.53 14.84 -5.08
C ASN A 86 0.26 14.15 -6.42
N ILE A 87 1.00 14.52 -7.47
CA ILE A 87 0.91 13.85 -8.78
C ILE A 87 1.50 12.44 -8.68
N GLU A 88 2.66 12.28 -8.04
CA GLU A 88 3.32 10.97 -7.91
C GLU A 88 2.54 10.00 -7.00
N LYS A 89 1.76 10.50 -6.03
CA LYS A 89 0.87 9.67 -5.20
C LYS A 89 -0.15 8.90 -6.04
N MET A 90 -0.54 9.43 -7.21
CA MET A 90 -1.48 8.76 -8.10
C MET A 90 -0.87 7.57 -8.84
N ASN A 91 0.47 7.45 -8.86
CA ASN A 91 1.15 6.35 -9.53
C ASN A 91 1.02 5.04 -8.72
N VAL A 92 0.25 4.10 -9.26
CA VAL A 92 0.01 2.77 -8.66
C VAL A 92 1.28 1.92 -8.66
N ARG A 93 2.10 2.01 -9.72
CA ARG A 93 3.35 1.24 -9.84
C ARG A 93 4.28 1.54 -8.69
N SER A 94 4.48 2.82 -8.36
CA SER A 94 5.32 3.23 -7.22
C SER A 94 4.76 2.71 -5.89
N ALA A 95 3.44 2.63 -5.74
CA ALA A 95 2.82 2.07 -4.53
C ALA A 95 3.04 0.57 -4.39
N VAL A 96 2.89 -0.18 -5.48
CA VAL A 96 3.14 -1.63 -5.49
C VAL A 96 4.61 -1.94 -5.25
N GLN A 97 5.51 -1.18 -5.89
CA GLN A 97 6.97 -1.43 -5.81
C GLN A 97 7.54 -1.30 -4.39
N ILE A 98 6.96 -0.46 -3.54
CA ILE A 98 7.38 -0.33 -2.13
C ILE A 98 7.20 -1.63 -1.35
N PHE A 99 6.16 -2.40 -1.67
CA PHE A 99 5.82 -3.67 -1.02
C PHE A 99 6.29 -4.88 -1.82
N SER A 100 7.27 -4.70 -2.72
CA SER A 100 7.73 -5.76 -3.60
C SER A 100 8.78 -6.66 -2.95
N PRO A 101 8.92 -7.94 -3.39
CA PRO A 101 9.90 -8.87 -2.84
C PRO A 101 11.36 -8.37 -2.82
N PRO A 102 11.86 -7.63 -3.83
CA PRO A 102 13.22 -7.08 -3.76
C PRO A 102 13.43 -6.11 -2.59
N VAL A 103 12.41 -5.34 -2.19
CA VAL A 103 12.49 -4.44 -1.04
C VAL A 103 12.54 -5.24 0.25
N THR A 104 11.69 -6.26 0.40
CA THR A 104 11.65 -7.08 1.62
C THR A 104 12.92 -7.92 1.77
N ALA A 105 13.49 -8.43 0.66
CA ALA A 105 14.76 -9.13 0.66
C ALA A 105 15.92 -8.22 1.09
N ALA A 106 15.99 -7.00 0.53
CA ALA A 106 17.02 -6.02 0.91
C ALA A 106 16.91 -5.61 2.39
N LEU A 107 15.69 -5.40 2.89
CA LEU A 107 15.47 -5.08 4.30
C LEU A 107 15.81 -6.26 5.23
N SER A 108 15.54 -7.50 4.82
CA SER A 108 15.91 -8.68 5.61
C SER A 108 17.43 -8.83 5.69
N PHE A 109 18.12 -8.68 4.56
CA PHE A 109 19.59 -8.68 4.55
C PHE A 109 20.19 -7.61 5.46
N MET A 110 19.60 -6.42 5.52
CA MET A 110 20.04 -5.35 6.43
C MET A 110 19.76 -5.60 7.92
N LYS A 111 18.85 -6.51 8.25
CA LYS A 111 18.55 -6.89 9.63
C LYS A 111 19.61 -7.85 10.18
N ASP A 112 20.18 -8.68 9.30
CA ASP A 112 21.14 -9.72 9.65
C ASP A 112 22.60 -9.20 9.69
N GLN A 113 22.81 -7.91 9.39
CA GLN A 113 24.08 -7.18 9.53
C GLN A 113 24.13 -6.37 10.82
#